data_AF-A0A940MVP6-F1
#
_entry.id   AF-A0A940MVP6-F1
#
_cell.length_a   1.000
_cell.length_b   1.000
_cell.length_c   1.000
_cell.angle_alpha   90.00
_cell.angle_beta   90.00
_cell.angle_gamma   90.00
#
_symmetry.space_group_name_H-M   'P 1'
#
loop_
_entity.id
_entity.type
_entity.pdbx_description
1 polymer ?
#
loop_
_entity_poly.entity_id
_entity_poly.type
_entity_poly.pdbx_seq_one_letter_code
_entity_poly.pdbx_strand_id
1 'polypeptide(L)'
;MIGTTPALYALGGGPVRLVGQGVLSPQVAFSRASTAFATGADGTAWQAAGVDAPRLSGAARRLLMEGQRTNLIQNPGNAGAAAGPLGSGGALPTGWGISTGINYEIAPVTRWGLPGVDIRFVGTPNTANARALSPGSFTTGTAGAQHAFSALVALVAGALPASLSSFVFRNGSETDIGVTFLPGAAPQRLSFTKTLPSTTVGPQFRWTFTNTTTAVDFTLFVSAWQVEAGGFVSTPVFPPAGTSAASTRAADLASLALGTARAARGTLAGTFLLPQAAPAGIELGLLQLDDGSEGNRIAFRIGAGGVTAGVQVVSGGSTAATLAGTAVTPGTAFRAALAWDPGGVALCLGGGAVQSYAGAPPPGLARLLIGRAAFGEIGPLDLHASRLPDSGLQALTTA
;
A
#
# COMPACT_ATOMS: atom_id res chain seq x y z
N MET A 1 15.71 17.90 -16.45
CA MET A 1 16.43 16.63 -16.56
C MET A 1 15.43 15.56 -17.02
N ILE A 2 15.11 15.55 -18.32
CA ILE A 2 14.24 14.54 -18.93
C ILE A 2 15.17 13.70 -19.80
N GLY A 3 15.71 12.64 -19.21
CA GLY A 3 16.35 11.57 -19.97
C GLY A 3 15.25 10.71 -20.54
N THR A 4 14.50 11.21 -21.53
CA THR A 4 13.84 10.31 -22.46
C THR A 4 14.96 9.53 -23.13
N THR A 5 14.93 8.21 -23.06
CA THR A 5 15.71 7.36 -23.94
C THR A 5 14.82 7.00 -25.14
N PRO A 6 14.65 7.85 -26.18
CA PRO A 6 14.11 7.38 -27.44
C PRO A 6 15.26 6.89 -28.33
N ALA A 7 14.93 6.06 -29.31
CA ALA A 7 15.77 5.69 -30.45
C ALA A 7 16.69 4.46 -30.37
N LEU A 8 16.34 3.42 -29.61
CA LEU A 8 16.81 2.04 -29.92
C LEU A 8 15.67 1.04 -30.16
N TYR A 9 14.41 1.48 -30.18
CA TYR A 9 13.24 0.60 -30.16
C TYR A 9 12.64 0.23 -31.54
N ALA A 10 13.09 0.83 -32.64
CA ALA A 10 12.28 0.85 -33.87
C ALA A 10 12.64 -0.17 -34.95
N LEU A 11 13.74 -0.93 -34.87
CA LEU A 11 14.13 -1.84 -35.96
C LEU A 11 14.68 -3.17 -35.40
N GLY A 12 13.78 -4.13 -35.15
CA GLY A 12 14.10 -5.55 -34.92
C GLY A 12 14.16 -5.99 -33.45
N GLY A 13 13.00 -6.27 -32.83
CA GLY A 13 12.94 -7.12 -31.62
C GLY A 13 13.34 -6.49 -30.28
N GLY A 14 13.20 -5.17 -30.12
CA GLY A 14 13.41 -4.49 -28.83
C GLY A 14 12.51 -5.02 -27.69
N PRO A 15 12.80 -4.66 -26.43
CA PRO A 15 11.99 -5.12 -25.31
C PRO A 15 10.55 -4.63 -25.41
N VAL A 16 9.63 -5.44 -24.88
CA VAL A 16 8.25 -5.02 -24.70
C VAL A 16 8.10 -4.39 -23.33
N ARG A 17 7.71 -3.12 -23.32
CA ARG A 17 7.31 -2.40 -22.11
C ARG A 17 5.99 -2.97 -21.59
N LEU A 18 6.03 -3.62 -20.43
CA LEU A 18 4.87 -4.21 -19.75
C LEU A 18 4.21 -3.18 -18.83
N VAL A 19 5.02 -2.45 -18.06
CA VAL A 19 4.56 -1.36 -17.20
C VAL A 19 5.35 -0.13 -17.57
N GLY A 20 4.68 0.93 -18.02
CA GLY A 20 5.25 2.24 -18.30
C GLY A 20 4.95 3.23 -17.20
N GLN A 21 5.51 4.44 -17.31
CA GLN A 21 5.13 5.54 -16.42
C GLN A 21 3.68 5.93 -16.72
N GLY A 22 2.77 5.60 -15.80
CA GLY A 22 1.36 5.94 -15.97
C GLY A 22 0.59 5.10 -16.99
N VAL A 23 1.10 3.93 -17.38
CA VAL A 23 0.39 3.04 -18.32
C VAL A 23 0.72 1.57 -18.03
N LEU A 24 -0.30 0.72 -18.07
CA LEU A 24 -0.14 -0.73 -18.15
C LEU A 24 -0.29 -1.15 -19.61
N SER A 25 0.62 -1.97 -20.12
CA SER A 25 0.55 -2.46 -21.49
C SER A 25 -0.75 -3.22 -21.74
N PRO A 26 -1.41 -3.05 -22.90
CA PRO A 26 -2.61 -3.81 -23.23
C PRO A 26 -2.35 -5.32 -23.40
N GLN A 27 -1.07 -5.75 -23.46
CA GLN A 27 -0.71 -7.17 -23.43
C GLN A 27 -0.81 -7.79 -22.03
N VAL A 28 -0.85 -6.96 -20.98
CA VAL A 28 -1.00 -7.43 -19.59
C VAL A 28 -2.48 -7.39 -19.25
N ALA A 29 -3.07 -8.57 -19.04
CA ALA A 29 -4.41 -8.70 -18.49
C ALA A 29 -4.39 -8.25 -17.02
N PHE A 30 -5.32 -7.38 -16.66
CA PHE A 30 -5.52 -6.93 -15.29
C PHE A 30 -6.93 -7.28 -14.83
N SER A 31 -7.06 -7.77 -13.60
CA SER A 31 -8.36 -7.98 -12.97
C SER A 31 -8.33 -7.62 -11.49
N ARG A 32 -9.43 -7.03 -11.01
CA ARG A 32 -9.73 -6.80 -9.60
C ARG A 32 -11.24 -6.65 -9.45
N ALA A 33 -11.87 -7.56 -8.71
CA ALA A 33 -13.32 -7.61 -8.50
C ALA A 33 -13.91 -6.54 -7.55
N SER A 34 -13.22 -5.41 -7.35
CA SER A 34 -13.69 -4.31 -6.50
C SER A 34 -13.13 -2.96 -6.96
N THR A 35 -13.76 -1.87 -6.53
CA THR A 35 -13.13 -0.55 -6.56
C THR A 35 -11.96 -0.50 -5.58
N ALA A 36 -11.03 0.43 -5.81
CA ALA A 36 -9.89 0.65 -4.94
C ALA A 36 -9.36 2.07 -5.09
N PHE A 37 -8.49 2.52 -4.18
CA PHE A 37 -7.90 3.86 -4.23
C PHE A 37 -6.42 3.80 -4.57
N ALA A 38 -5.88 4.87 -5.13
CA ALA A 38 -4.44 5.14 -5.22
C ALA A 38 -4.20 6.65 -5.11
N THR A 39 -2.98 7.06 -4.78
CA THR A 39 -2.61 8.47 -4.89
C THR A 39 -2.46 8.82 -6.36
N GLY A 40 -2.93 10.00 -6.76
CA GLY A 40 -2.85 10.53 -8.11
C GLY A 40 -1.44 10.99 -8.46
N ALA A 41 -1.32 11.60 -9.64
CA ALA A 41 -0.04 12.07 -10.18
C ALA A 41 0.60 13.21 -9.36
N ASP A 42 -0.16 13.88 -8.48
CA ASP A 42 0.35 14.88 -7.55
C ASP A 42 0.97 14.25 -6.28
N GLY A 43 0.83 12.93 -6.10
CA GLY A 43 1.30 12.21 -4.93
C GLY A 43 0.51 12.47 -3.64
N THR A 44 -0.56 13.27 -3.68
CA THR A 44 -1.27 13.71 -2.46
C THR A 44 -2.78 13.50 -2.55
N ALA A 45 -3.41 13.78 -3.69
CA ALA A 45 -4.82 13.50 -3.89
C ALA A 45 -5.04 12.01 -4.12
N TRP A 46 -6.12 11.46 -3.57
CA TRP A 46 -6.55 10.11 -3.82
C TRP A 46 -7.50 10.06 -5.00
N GLN A 47 -7.45 8.95 -5.73
CA GLN A 47 -8.29 8.69 -6.89
C GLN A 47 -8.87 7.28 -6.75
N ALA A 48 -10.17 7.17 -7.00
CA ALA A 48 -10.82 5.88 -7.10
C ALA A 48 -10.52 5.26 -8.47
N ALA A 49 -10.18 3.98 -8.47
CA ALA A 49 -10.09 3.12 -9.64
C ALA A 49 -11.28 2.15 -9.62
N GLY A 50 -11.92 1.99 -10.77
CA GLY A 50 -13.02 1.04 -10.96
C GLY A 50 -12.59 -0.42 -10.80
N VAL A 51 -13.56 -1.31 -10.95
CA VAL A 51 -13.33 -2.75 -11.16
C VAL A 51 -12.46 -2.93 -12.42
N ASP A 52 -11.51 -3.86 -12.36
CA ASP A 52 -10.56 -4.19 -13.44
C ASP A 52 -9.72 -3.01 -13.98
N ALA A 53 -9.68 -1.88 -13.26
CA ALA A 53 -8.84 -0.74 -13.60
C ALA A 53 -7.48 -0.81 -12.87
N PRO A 54 -6.34 -0.83 -13.58
CA PRO A 54 -5.04 -0.79 -12.94
C PRO A 54 -4.85 0.54 -12.20
N ARG A 55 -4.14 0.50 -11.08
CA ARG A 55 -3.87 1.68 -10.24
C ARG A 55 -2.44 2.16 -10.48
N LEU A 56 -2.30 3.43 -10.80
CA LEU A 56 -1.01 4.06 -11.10
C LEU A 56 -0.74 5.13 -10.05
N SER A 57 0.04 4.76 -9.04
CA SER A 57 0.21 5.48 -7.78
C SER A 57 1.31 6.52 -7.82
N GLY A 58 1.03 7.67 -7.21
CA GLY A 58 1.97 8.73 -6.90
C GLY A 58 2.52 9.49 -8.11
N ALA A 59 3.42 10.44 -7.83
CA ALA A 59 4.09 11.24 -8.87
C ALA A 59 4.94 10.41 -9.84
N ALA A 60 5.46 9.27 -9.36
CA ALA A 60 6.18 8.31 -10.20
C ALA A 60 5.24 7.48 -11.10
N ARG A 61 3.92 7.51 -10.87
CA ARG A 61 2.87 6.81 -11.61
C ARG A 61 3.17 5.33 -11.82
N ARG A 62 3.60 4.66 -10.74
CA ARG A 62 3.94 3.22 -10.75
C ARG A 62 2.70 2.36 -10.59
N LEU A 63 2.68 1.17 -11.19
CA LEU A 63 1.60 0.21 -10.99
C LEU A 63 1.56 -0.23 -9.53
N LEU A 64 0.49 0.12 -8.82
CA LEU A 64 0.23 -0.31 -7.45
C LEU A 64 -0.41 -1.70 -7.46
N MET A 65 0.21 -2.62 -6.74
CA MET A 65 -0.24 -4.00 -6.58
C MET A 65 -0.45 -4.30 -5.10
N GLU A 66 -1.65 -4.77 -4.75
CA GLU A 66 -2.01 -5.13 -3.38
C GLU A 66 -2.88 -6.41 -3.35
N GLY A 67 -2.58 -7.33 -2.44
CA GLY A 67 -3.43 -8.51 -2.17
C GLY A 67 -4.77 -8.16 -1.51
N GLN A 68 -5.68 -9.11 -1.31
CA GLN A 68 -7.00 -8.85 -0.71
C GLN A 68 -6.89 -8.30 0.72
N ARG A 69 -7.76 -7.34 1.06
CA ARG A 69 -7.87 -6.82 2.43
C ARG A 69 -9.30 -6.46 2.80
N THR A 70 -9.64 -6.66 4.07
CA THR A 70 -10.92 -6.27 4.66
C THR A 70 -10.68 -5.21 5.72
N ASN A 71 -11.35 -4.07 5.57
CA ASN A 71 -11.42 -3.05 6.60
C ASN A 71 -12.53 -3.41 7.59
N LEU A 72 -12.15 -3.63 8.85
CA LEU A 72 -13.04 -4.00 9.93
C LEU A 72 -13.85 -2.82 10.49
N ILE A 73 -13.50 -1.58 10.10
CA ILE A 73 -14.28 -0.39 10.43
C ILE A 73 -15.51 -0.36 9.52
N GLN A 74 -16.69 -0.22 10.13
CA GLN A 74 -17.96 -0.28 9.40
C GLN A 74 -18.30 1.02 8.68
N ASN A 75 -17.94 2.17 9.25
CA ASN A 75 -18.24 3.47 8.63
C ASN A 75 -16.99 4.31 8.36
N PRO A 76 -16.03 3.83 7.55
CA PRO A 76 -14.85 4.60 7.17
C PRO A 76 -15.19 5.67 6.12
N GLY A 77 -16.33 5.52 5.42
CA GLY A 77 -16.84 6.44 4.39
C GLY A 77 -17.63 7.64 4.92
N ASN A 78 -17.80 7.75 6.25
CA ASN A 78 -18.43 8.88 6.93
C ASN A 78 -19.94 9.05 6.66
N ALA A 79 -20.65 7.96 6.36
CA ALA A 79 -22.10 7.99 6.16
C ALA A 79 -22.82 8.50 7.43
N GLY A 80 -23.89 9.28 7.25
CA GLY A 80 -24.72 9.78 8.34
C GLY A 80 -24.19 11.03 9.07
N ALA A 81 -23.05 11.58 8.66
CA ALA A 81 -22.60 12.88 9.17
C ALA A 81 -23.51 14.02 8.69
N ALA A 82 -23.75 15.00 9.55
CA ALA A 82 -24.56 16.18 9.26
C ALA A 82 -23.82 17.46 9.67
N ALA A 83 -23.93 18.50 8.83
CA ALA A 83 -23.26 19.77 9.07
C ALA A 83 -23.91 20.56 10.22
N GLY A 84 -23.10 21.16 11.09
CA GLY A 84 -23.54 22.07 12.15
C GLY A 84 -22.91 21.78 13.51
N PRO A 85 -23.31 22.52 14.57
CA PRO A 85 -22.87 22.25 15.93
C PRO A 85 -23.34 20.87 16.39
N LEU A 86 -22.43 20.08 16.94
CA LEU A 86 -22.73 18.73 17.40
C LEU A 86 -23.80 18.77 18.51
N GLY A 87 -24.91 18.06 18.30
CA GLY A 87 -26.06 18.06 19.21
C GLY A 87 -27.07 19.21 18.99
N SER A 88 -26.81 20.09 18.02
CA SER A 88 -27.72 21.17 17.60
C SER A 88 -27.74 21.29 16.06
N GLY A 89 -28.14 20.20 15.40
CA GLY A 89 -28.20 20.08 13.92
C GLY A 89 -27.00 19.36 13.31
N GLY A 90 -25.82 19.45 13.91
CA GLY A 90 -24.64 18.68 13.51
C GLY A 90 -24.63 17.26 14.09
N ALA A 91 -24.10 16.32 13.30
CA ALA A 91 -23.92 14.92 13.71
C ALA A 91 -22.60 14.36 13.17
N LEU A 92 -21.92 13.56 14.00
CA LEU A 92 -20.82 12.72 13.55
C LEU A 92 -21.33 11.62 12.60
N PRO A 93 -20.45 11.00 11.80
CA PRO A 93 -20.82 9.80 11.06
C PRO A 93 -21.43 8.73 11.96
N THR A 94 -22.38 7.96 11.43
CA THR A 94 -23.07 6.92 12.19
C THR A 94 -22.07 5.95 12.85
N GLY A 95 -22.24 5.75 14.16
CA GLY A 95 -21.38 4.88 14.98
C GLY A 95 -20.13 5.55 15.54
N TRP A 96 -19.72 6.71 15.02
CA TRP A 96 -18.56 7.43 15.55
C TRP A 96 -18.85 8.01 16.93
N GLY A 97 -17.81 8.07 17.76
CA GLY A 97 -17.87 8.65 19.10
C GLY A 97 -16.81 9.73 19.26
N ILE A 98 -17.16 10.83 19.94
CA ILE A 98 -16.21 11.85 20.38
C ILE A 98 -16.41 12.15 21.86
N SER A 99 -15.32 12.34 22.60
CA SER A 99 -15.39 12.77 24.00
C SER A 99 -16.03 14.16 24.11
N THR A 100 -16.78 14.42 25.18
CA THR A 100 -17.41 15.73 25.42
C THR A 100 -16.44 16.69 26.14
N GLY A 101 -16.88 17.94 26.36
CA GLY A 101 -16.16 18.92 27.18
C GLY A 101 -15.42 20.02 26.42
N ILE A 102 -15.69 20.11 25.12
CA ILE A 102 -15.52 21.30 24.29
C ILE A 102 -16.61 21.26 23.22
N ASN A 103 -16.89 22.39 22.57
CA ASN A 103 -17.86 22.42 21.49
C ASN A 103 -17.22 21.93 20.19
N TYR A 104 -18.01 21.22 19.40
CA TYR A 104 -17.63 20.70 18.09
C TYR A 104 -18.59 21.19 17.03
N GLU A 105 -18.07 21.60 15.88
CA GLU A 105 -18.87 21.77 14.66
C GLU A 105 -18.41 20.73 13.64
N ILE A 106 -19.37 20.02 13.05
CA ILE A 106 -19.10 18.97 12.08
C ILE A 106 -19.45 19.49 10.70
N ALA A 107 -18.64 19.16 9.69
CA ALA A 107 -18.97 19.36 8.29
C ALA A 107 -18.53 18.13 7.47
N PRO A 108 -19.45 17.35 6.87
CA PRO A 108 -19.08 16.31 5.92
C PRO A 108 -18.50 16.97 4.66
N VAL A 109 -17.30 16.55 4.26
CA VAL A 109 -16.57 17.14 3.12
C VAL A 109 -15.86 16.06 2.32
N THR A 110 -15.50 16.39 1.08
CA THR A 110 -14.52 15.62 0.31
C THR A 110 -13.27 16.47 0.15
N ARG A 111 -12.13 15.99 0.62
CA ARG A 111 -10.83 16.64 0.46
C ARG A 111 -9.81 15.63 -0.05
N TRP A 112 -8.92 16.06 -0.95
CA TRP A 112 -7.92 15.20 -1.57
C TRP A 112 -8.53 13.91 -2.15
N GLY A 113 -9.73 13.99 -2.73
CA GLY A 113 -10.43 12.85 -3.33
C GLY A 113 -10.95 11.79 -2.35
N LEU A 114 -10.92 12.03 -1.04
CA LEU A 114 -11.48 11.14 -0.03
C LEU A 114 -12.69 11.77 0.67
N PRO A 115 -13.75 10.98 0.93
CA PRO A 115 -14.83 11.42 1.82
C PRO A 115 -14.30 11.50 3.26
N GLY A 116 -14.69 12.52 4.00
CA GLY A 116 -14.25 12.76 5.37
C GLY A 116 -15.18 13.69 6.12
N VAL A 117 -14.73 14.09 7.31
CA VAL A 117 -15.38 15.13 8.10
C VAL A 117 -14.35 16.16 8.52
N ASP A 118 -14.70 17.43 8.36
CA ASP A 118 -14.05 18.53 9.04
C ASP A 118 -14.70 18.65 10.44
N ILE A 119 -13.87 18.60 11.48
CA ILE A 119 -14.27 18.73 12.88
C ILE A 119 -13.61 19.99 13.42
N ARG A 120 -14.40 21.03 13.66
CA ARG A 120 -13.94 22.25 14.30
C ARG A 120 -14.05 22.12 15.81
N PHE A 121 -12.95 22.38 16.49
CA PHE A 121 -12.83 22.43 17.95
C PHE A 121 -12.91 23.90 18.34
N VAL A 122 -13.95 24.29 19.09
CA VAL A 122 -14.18 25.70 19.40
C VAL A 122 -14.54 25.92 20.87
N GLY A 123 -14.01 26.99 21.45
CA GLY A 123 -14.27 27.41 22.82
C GLY A 123 -13.18 26.98 23.80
N THR A 124 -13.49 26.95 25.09
CA THR A 124 -12.51 26.63 26.15
C THR A 124 -12.75 25.20 26.66
N PRO A 125 -11.72 24.32 26.68
CA PRO A 125 -11.86 23.00 27.28
C PRO A 125 -12.32 23.09 28.73
N ASN A 126 -13.29 22.26 29.13
CA ASN A 126 -13.82 22.29 30.51
C ASN A 126 -13.00 21.46 31.51
N THR A 127 -12.08 20.61 31.05
CA THR A 127 -11.14 19.86 31.90
C THR A 127 -9.80 19.68 31.20
N ALA A 128 -8.70 19.73 31.95
CA ALA A 128 -7.36 19.41 31.46
C ALA A 128 -7.15 17.88 31.42
N ASN A 129 -7.82 17.21 30.50
CA ASN A 129 -7.81 15.75 30.38
C ASN A 129 -7.70 15.30 28.93
N ALA A 130 -7.42 14.01 28.77
CA ALA A 130 -7.49 13.38 27.48
C ALA A 130 -8.92 13.34 26.92
N ARG A 131 -9.00 13.42 25.61
CA ARG A 131 -10.20 13.34 24.79
C ARG A 131 -9.91 12.41 23.62
N ALA A 132 -10.95 11.79 23.08
CA ALA A 132 -10.82 10.84 22.00
C ALA A 132 -11.91 11.00 20.93
N LEU A 133 -11.55 10.60 19.71
CA LEU A 133 -12.43 10.42 18.55
C LEU A 133 -12.24 8.99 18.04
N SER A 134 -13.32 8.22 17.90
CA SER A 134 -13.32 6.87 17.36
C SER A 134 -14.33 6.72 16.22
N PRO A 135 -14.05 5.87 15.20
CA PRO A 135 -14.93 5.69 14.05
C PRO A 135 -16.03 4.64 14.28
N GLY A 136 -16.34 4.29 15.52
CA GLY A 136 -17.17 3.13 15.82
C GLY A 136 -17.05 2.60 17.24
N SER A 137 -17.94 1.68 17.57
CA SER A 137 -17.72 0.67 18.60
C SER A 137 -16.49 -0.17 18.26
N PHE A 138 -15.84 -0.75 19.27
CA PHE A 138 -14.77 -1.71 19.06
C PHE A 138 -15.25 -2.85 18.15
N THR A 139 -14.45 -3.20 17.16
CA THR A 139 -14.67 -4.33 16.25
C THR A 139 -13.91 -5.57 16.74
N THR A 140 -14.27 -6.73 16.22
CA THR A 140 -13.64 -8.00 16.58
C THR A 140 -12.43 -8.26 15.68
N GLY A 141 -11.26 -8.38 16.29
CA GLY A 141 -10.04 -8.89 15.67
C GLY A 141 -9.69 -10.29 16.17
N THR A 142 -8.56 -10.81 15.70
CA THR A 142 -8.03 -12.11 16.14
C THR A 142 -6.88 -11.93 17.13
N ALA A 143 -7.05 -12.45 18.35
CA ALA A 143 -5.99 -12.48 19.34
C ALA A 143 -4.77 -13.27 18.82
N GLY A 144 -3.56 -12.77 19.08
CA GLY A 144 -2.31 -13.33 18.56
C GLY A 144 -2.00 -13.01 17.10
N ALA A 145 -2.93 -12.39 16.36
CA ALA A 145 -2.69 -11.99 14.97
C ALA A 145 -2.27 -10.52 14.86
N GLN A 146 -1.40 -10.23 13.89
CA GLN A 146 -1.01 -8.86 13.57
C GLN A 146 -2.13 -8.14 12.81
N HIS A 147 -2.41 -6.90 13.21
CA HIS A 147 -3.34 -6.00 12.55
C HIS A 147 -2.65 -4.69 12.20
N ALA A 148 -3.04 -4.11 11.07
CA ALA A 148 -2.61 -2.81 10.60
C ALA A 148 -3.71 -1.78 10.84
N PHE A 149 -3.31 -0.63 11.36
CA PHE A 149 -4.18 0.49 11.68
C PHE A 149 -3.79 1.66 10.80
N SER A 150 -4.76 2.37 10.22
CA SER A 150 -4.50 3.66 9.62
C SER A 150 -5.68 4.61 9.71
N ALA A 151 -5.38 5.90 9.62
CA ALA A 151 -6.36 6.96 9.45
C ALA A 151 -5.65 8.16 8.79
N LEU A 152 -6.41 9.01 8.11
CA LEU A 152 -5.88 10.23 7.50
C LEU A 152 -6.38 11.44 8.29
N VAL A 153 -5.46 12.37 8.56
CA VAL A 153 -5.75 13.61 9.28
C VAL A 153 -5.01 14.80 8.66
N ALA A 154 -5.62 15.98 8.70
CA ALA A 154 -4.99 17.25 8.35
C ALA A 154 -5.55 18.40 9.19
N LEU A 155 -4.74 19.40 9.50
CA LEU A 155 -5.18 20.69 10.03
C LEU A 155 -5.63 21.58 8.87
N VAL A 156 -6.93 21.84 8.75
CA VAL A 156 -7.49 22.54 7.57
C VAL A 156 -7.89 23.99 7.86
N ALA A 157 -7.97 24.38 9.14
CA ALA A 157 -8.16 25.77 9.55
C ALA A 157 -7.67 26.01 10.98
N GLY A 158 -7.30 27.25 11.28
CA GLY A 158 -6.81 27.67 12.60
C GLY A 158 -5.38 27.20 12.89
N ALA A 159 -4.98 27.29 14.16
CA ALA A 159 -3.69 26.83 14.66
C ALA A 159 -3.89 25.92 15.86
N LEU A 160 -3.04 24.90 15.99
CA LEU A 160 -3.07 24.05 17.18
C LEU A 160 -2.68 24.89 18.41
N PRO A 161 -3.54 24.96 19.45
CA PRO A 161 -3.25 25.74 20.65
C PRO A 161 -2.06 25.15 21.42
N ALA A 162 -1.28 26.01 22.07
CA ALA A 162 -0.18 25.60 22.96
C ALA A 162 -0.66 24.76 24.16
N SER A 163 -1.95 24.79 24.48
CA SER A 163 -2.57 23.96 25.51
C SER A 163 -2.73 22.49 25.09
N LEU A 164 -2.44 22.11 23.84
CA LEU A 164 -2.42 20.69 23.43
C LEU A 164 -1.03 20.08 23.69
N SER A 165 -0.96 19.10 24.59
CA SER A 165 0.31 18.42 24.89
C SER A 165 0.62 17.23 23.98
N SER A 166 -0.40 16.63 23.35
CA SER A 166 -0.23 15.44 22.52
C SER A 166 -1.39 15.21 21.56
N PHE A 167 -1.08 14.63 20.41
CA PHE A 167 -2.00 13.85 19.57
C PHE A 167 -1.42 12.45 19.38
N VAL A 168 -2.25 11.43 19.59
CA VAL A 168 -1.88 10.03 19.46
C VAL A 168 -2.95 9.29 18.67
N PHE A 169 -2.54 8.58 17.63
CA PHE A 169 -3.40 7.59 16.95
C PHE A 169 -3.13 6.22 17.54
N ARG A 170 -4.12 5.59 18.17
CA ARG A 170 -3.91 4.38 18.98
C ARG A 170 -5.01 3.33 18.84
N ASN A 171 -4.72 2.11 19.30
CA ASN A 171 -5.77 1.14 19.62
C ASN A 171 -6.36 1.48 21.00
N GLY A 172 -7.65 1.74 21.06
CA GLY A 172 -8.29 2.30 22.24
C GLY A 172 -8.66 1.32 23.35
N SER A 173 -8.54 0.02 23.08
CA SER A 173 -8.70 -1.04 24.08
C SER A 173 -7.46 -1.19 24.97
N GLU A 174 -6.38 -0.45 24.69
CA GLU A 174 -5.07 -0.65 25.30
C GLU A 174 -4.40 0.69 25.66
N THR A 175 -3.56 0.68 26.68
CA THR A 175 -3.09 1.93 27.30
C THR A 175 -1.98 2.64 26.50
N ASP A 176 -1.11 1.94 25.77
CA ASP A 176 0.15 2.51 25.23
C ASP A 176 0.56 2.04 23.83
N ILE A 177 -0.37 1.93 22.88
CA ILE A 177 -0.03 1.48 21.51
C ILE A 177 -0.57 2.44 20.48
N GLY A 178 0.32 3.18 19.83
CA GLY A 178 -0.04 4.12 18.79
C GLY A 178 1.14 4.88 18.23
N VAL A 179 0.84 5.88 17.40
CA VAL A 179 1.80 6.84 16.88
C VAL A 179 1.44 8.23 17.37
N THR A 180 2.41 8.89 18.00
CA THR A 180 2.31 10.31 18.32
C THR A 180 2.59 11.12 17.06
N PHE A 181 1.80 12.16 16.84
CA PHE A 181 1.93 13.00 15.66
C PHE A 181 1.54 14.44 15.96
N LEU A 182 1.79 15.34 15.00
CA LEU A 182 1.27 16.70 15.04
C LEU A 182 0.56 16.96 13.70
N PRO A 183 -0.78 17.21 13.70
CA PRO A 183 -1.50 17.50 12.48
C PRO A 183 -0.91 18.70 11.74
N GLY A 184 -0.49 18.48 10.49
CA GLY A 184 -0.04 19.54 9.58
C GLY A 184 -1.12 19.90 8.55
N ALA A 185 -0.87 20.94 7.76
CA ALA A 185 -1.78 21.38 6.71
C ALA A 185 -1.90 20.37 5.55
N ALA A 186 -0.85 19.59 5.31
CA ALA A 186 -0.88 18.50 4.34
C ALA A 186 -1.55 17.25 4.93
N PRO A 187 -2.27 16.45 4.11
CA PRO A 187 -2.86 15.21 4.57
C PRO A 187 -1.78 14.23 5.03
N GLN A 188 -1.87 13.80 6.29
CA GLN A 188 -0.99 12.81 6.88
C GLN A 188 -1.77 11.50 7.04
N ARG A 189 -1.31 10.44 6.37
CA ARG A 189 -1.81 9.10 6.62
C ARG A 189 -1.01 8.46 7.74
N LEU A 190 -1.60 8.41 8.92
CA LEU A 190 -1.02 7.80 10.10
C LEU A 190 -1.20 6.30 10.02
N SER A 191 -0.20 5.54 10.47
CA SER A 191 -0.32 4.10 10.57
C SER A 191 0.60 3.46 11.60
N PHE A 192 0.20 2.29 12.06
CA PHE A 192 1.01 1.40 12.87
C PHE A 192 0.48 -0.03 12.73
N THR A 193 1.27 -1.01 13.19
CA THR A 193 0.84 -2.40 13.23
C THR A 193 1.01 -2.95 14.64
N LYS A 194 0.19 -3.93 15.01
CA LYS A 194 0.24 -4.55 16.32
C LYS A 194 -0.28 -5.98 16.29
N THR A 195 0.42 -6.88 16.97
CA THR A 195 -0.12 -8.19 17.36
C THR A 195 -1.08 -8.00 18.51
N LEU A 196 -2.37 -8.31 18.30
CA LEU A 196 -3.39 -8.06 19.30
C LEU A 196 -3.27 -9.06 20.47
N PRO A 197 -3.29 -8.59 21.73
CA PRO A 197 -3.35 -9.49 22.88
C PRO A 197 -4.77 -10.02 23.14
N SER A 198 -5.79 -9.39 22.56
CA SER A 198 -7.21 -9.73 22.73
C SER A 198 -7.96 -9.66 21.40
N THR A 199 -9.25 -9.97 21.40
CA THR A 199 -10.13 -9.91 20.23
C THR A 199 -10.72 -8.52 20.00
N THR A 200 -10.42 -7.52 20.83
CA THR A 200 -11.04 -6.19 20.75
C THR A 200 -10.14 -5.20 20.03
N VAL A 201 -10.67 -4.52 19.02
CA VAL A 201 -9.92 -3.53 18.22
C VAL A 201 -10.73 -2.26 18.04
N GLY A 202 -10.15 -1.10 18.33
CA GLY A 202 -10.85 0.17 18.19
C GLY A 202 -9.88 1.32 17.96
N PRO A 203 -9.61 1.70 16.71
CA PRO A 203 -8.73 2.82 16.44
C PRO A 203 -9.35 4.10 17.02
N GLN A 204 -8.53 4.95 17.60
CA GLN A 204 -8.95 6.27 18.03
C GLN A 204 -7.83 7.28 17.88
N PHE A 205 -8.20 8.53 17.62
CA PHE A 205 -7.34 9.67 17.90
C PHE A 205 -7.58 10.09 19.34
N ARG A 206 -6.50 10.29 20.08
CA ARG A 206 -6.50 10.83 21.44
C ARG A 206 -5.69 12.11 21.45
N TRP A 207 -6.23 13.15 22.08
CA TRP A 207 -5.50 14.39 22.34
C TRP A 207 -5.69 14.80 23.79
N THR A 208 -4.80 15.65 24.30
CA THR A 208 -4.83 16.08 25.70
C THR A 208 -4.69 17.59 25.79
N PHE A 209 -5.65 18.25 26.44
CA PHE A 209 -5.54 19.65 26.83
C PHE A 209 -4.86 19.75 28.20
N THR A 210 -3.95 20.69 28.37
CA THR A 210 -3.18 20.92 29.62
C THR A 210 -3.80 21.97 30.52
N ASN A 211 -4.74 22.77 30.03
CA ASN A 211 -5.44 23.78 30.81
C ASN A 211 -6.90 23.94 30.35
N THR A 212 -7.67 24.68 31.15
CA THR A 212 -9.09 24.99 30.92
C THR A 212 -9.34 26.50 30.82
N THR A 213 -8.32 27.27 30.48
CA THR A 213 -8.38 28.75 30.46
C THR A 213 -8.11 29.33 29.09
N THR A 214 -7.46 28.57 28.20
CA THR A 214 -7.16 29.00 26.83
C THR A 214 -8.28 28.55 25.89
N ALA A 215 -8.93 29.52 25.23
CA ALA A 215 -9.84 29.22 24.14
C ALA A 215 -9.07 28.65 22.94
N VAL A 216 -9.72 27.74 22.21
CA VAL A 216 -9.16 27.09 21.02
C VAL A 216 -10.12 27.28 19.85
N ASP A 217 -9.57 27.39 18.65
CA ASP A 217 -10.33 27.39 17.40
C ASP A 217 -9.46 26.81 16.29
N PHE A 218 -9.69 25.55 15.96
CA PHE A 218 -9.00 24.87 14.87
C PHE A 218 -9.89 23.78 14.28
N THR A 219 -9.63 23.41 13.03
CA THR A 219 -10.40 22.39 12.32
C THR A 219 -9.50 21.29 11.83
N LEU A 220 -9.84 20.05 12.16
CA LEU A 220 -9.18 18.86 11.64
C LEU A 220 -10.07 18.19 10.59
N PHE A 221 -9.49 17.88 9.43
CA PHE A 221 -10.07 16.91 8.51
C PHE A 221 -9.69 15.51 8.97
N VAL A 222 -10.66 14.59 9.00
CA VAL A 222 -10.46 13.18 9.36
C VAL A 222 -11.13 12.28 8.32
N SER A 223 -10.41 11.24 7.86
CA SER A 223 -10.89 10.29 6.85
C SER A 223 -10.16 8.94 6.94
N ALA A 224 -10.61 7.97 6.12
CA ALA A 224 -9.90 6.73 5.81
C ALA A 224 -9.47 5.90 7.03
N TRP A 225 -10.33 5.83 8.04
CA TRP A 225 -10.15 4.90 9.16
C TRP A 225 -10.08 3.47 8.65
N GLN A 226 -9.06 2.74 9.09
CA GLN A 226 -8.82 1.40 8.61
C GLN A 226 -8.21 0.53 9.70
N VAL A 227 -8.77 -0.66 9.84
CA VAL A 227 -8.20 -1.77 10.60
C VAL A 227 -8.25 -3.00 9.72
N GLU A 228 -7.10 -3.60 9.46
CA GLU A 228 -6.98 -4.77 8.58
C GLU A 228 -6.16 -5.84 9.28
N ALA A 229 -6.50 -7.11 9.07
CA ALA A 229 -5.61 -8.20 9.43
C ALA A 229 -4.36 -8.17 8.53
N GLY A 230 -3.19 -8.32 9.14
CA GLY A 230 -1.90 -8.32 8.46
C GLY A 230 -0.89 -7.32 9.02
N GLY A 231 0.36 -7.47 8.59
CA GLY A 231 1.49 -6.67 9.07
C GLY A 231 1.69 -5.33 8.37
N PHE A 232 0.69 -4.84 7.64
CA PHE A 232 0.79 -3.58 6.92
C PHE A 232 -0.56 -3.10 6.39
N VAL A 233 -0.59 -1.80 6.11
CA VAL A 233 -1.77 -1.06 5.70
C VAL A 233 -1.90 -1.11 4.18
N SER A 234 -3.09 -1.40 3.67
CA SER A 234 -3.36 -1.23 2.24
C SER A 234 -3.89 0.16 1.92
N THR A 235 -4.17 0.49 0.67
CA THR A 235 -4.92 1.72 0.35
C THR A 235 -6.29 1.78 1.05
N PRO A 236 -6.90 2.97 1.20
CA PRO A 236 -8.20 3.11 1.83
C PRO A 236 -9.25 2.19 1.21
N VAL A 237 -9.96 1.45 2.06
CA VAL A 237 -11.09 0.60 1.69
C VAL A 237 -12.36 1.18 2.31
N PHE A 238 -13.27 1.62 1.44
CA PHE A 238 -14.57 2.14 1.83
C PHE A 238 -15.71 1.19 1.42
N PRO A 239 -16.83 1.20 2.16
CA PRO A 239 -18.07 0.64 1.67
C PRO A 239 -18.61 1.44 0.48
N PRO A 240 -19.61 0.90 -0.25
CA PRO A 240 -20.40 1.68 -1.19
C PRO A 240 -20.87 3.00 -0.56
N ALA A 241 -20.83 4.07 -1.34
CA ALA A 241 -21.14 5.41 -0.85
C ALA A 241 -22.51 5.46 -0.13
N GLY A 242 -22.55 6.09 1.03
CA GLY A 242 -23.76 6.22 1.85
C GLY A 242 -24.11 5.00 2.71
N THR A 243 -23.30 3.93 2.68
CA THR A 243 -23.54 2.73 3.50
C THR A 243 -22.50 2.57 4.62
N SER A 244 -22.88 1.84 5.67
CA SER A 244 -22.00 1.50 6.80
C SER A 244 -21.88 -0.02 6.88
N ALA A 245 -20.76 -0.57 6.39
CA ALA A 245 -20.41 -1.97 6.47
C ALA A 245 -18.90 -2.19 6.42
N ALA A 246 -18.42 -3.23 7.10
CA ALA A 246 -17.06 -3.74 6.86
C ALA A 246 -16.94 -4.10 5.37
N SER A 247 -15.82 -3.74 4.76
CA SER A 247 -15.68 -3.78 3.31
C SER A 247 -14.37 -4.41 2.89
N THR A 248 -14.41 -5.15 1.79
CA THR A 248 -13.26 -5.90 1.27
C THR A 248 -12.85 -5.36 -0.07
N ARG A 249 -11.56 -5.04 -0.21
CA ARG A 249 -10.91 -4.84 -1.49
C ARG A 249 -10.36 -6.17 -2.00
N ALA A 250 -10.70 -6.53 -3.23
CA ALA A 250 -10.17 -7.70 -3.90
C ALA A 250 -8.67 -7.54 -4.23
N ALA A 251 -7.95 -8.66 -4.34
CA ALA A 251 -6.56 -8.67 -4.75
C ALA A 251 -6.41 -8.14 -6.18
N ASP A 252 -5.33 -7.40 -6.44
CA ASP A 252 -4.90 -7.08 -7.80
C ASP A 252 -4.27 -8.31 -8.45
N LEU A 253 -4.63 -8.59 -9.70
CA LEU A 253 -4.04 -9.64 -10.51
C LEU A 253 -3.63 -9.05 -11.85
N ALA A 254 -2.33 -9.04 -12.13
CA ALA A 254 -1.77 -8.63 -13.41
C ALA A 254 -0.99 -9.80 -14.02
N SER A 255 -1.33 -10.19 -15.24
CA SER A 255 -0.73 -11.35 -15.89
C SER A 255 -0.50 -11.14 -17.38
N LEU A 256 0.56 -11.75 -17.89
CA LEU A 256 0.91 -11.80 -19.31
C LEU A 256 1.06 -13.26 -19.72
N ALA A 257 0.34 -13.69 -20.75
CA ALA A 257 0.59 -14.97 -21.40
C ALA A 257 1.91 -14.90 -22.19
N LEU A 258 2.77 -15.91 -22.02
CA LEU A 258 4.05 -16.01 -22.72
C LEU A 258 3.90 -16.93 -23.93
N GLY A 259 4.31 -16.43 -25.10
CA GLY A 259 4.54 -17.30 -26.26
C GLY A 259 5.75 -18.22 -26.03
N THR A 260 5.84 -19.31 -26.80
CA THR A 260 6.89 -20.34 -26.69
C THR A 260 8.31 -19.78 -26.66
N ALA A 261 8.60 -18.75 -27.47
CA ALA A 261 9.91 -18.11 -27.50
C ALA A 261 10.29 -17.45 -26.16
N ARG A 262 9.35 -16.74 -25.52
CA ARG A 262 9.56 -16.04 -24.23
C ARG A 262 9.46 -16.99 -23.05
N ALA A 263 8.72 -18.08 -23.18
CA ALA A 263 8.75 -19.17 -22.21
C ALA A 263 10.15 -19.78 -22.09
N ALA A 264 10.80 -20.05 -23.22
CA ALA A 264 12.10 -20.72 -23.25
C ALA A 264 13.28 -19.84 -22.82
N ARG A 265 13.20 -18.52 -23.04
CA ARG A 265 14.25 -17.56 -22.66
C ARG A 265 13.72 -16.13 -22.56
N GLY A 266 14.38 -15.31 -21.78
CA GLY A 266 14.07 -13.88 -21.71
C GLY A 266 14.89 -13.12 -20.68
N THR A 267 14.64 -11.82 -20.60
CA THR A 267 15.12 -10.96 -19.51
C THR A 267 14.04 -9.97 -19.13
N LEU A 268 13.69 -9.95 -17.85
CA LEU A 268 12.84 -8.93 -17.23
C LEU A 268 13.73 -7.91 -16.54
N ALA A 269 13.51 -6.63 -16.78
CA ALA A 269 14.21 -5.56 -16.08
C ALA A 269 13.21 -4.50 -15.64
N GLY A 270 13.29 -4.06 -14.38
CA GLY A 270 12.36 -3.05 -13.91
C GLY A 270 12.71 -2.40 -12.59
N THR A 271 11.85 -1.47 -12.20
CA THR A 271 11.91 -0.75 -10.91
C THR A 271 10.80 -1.23 -10.00
N PHE A 272 11.13 -1.45 -8.74
CA PHE A 272 10.21 -1.95 -7.72
C PHE A 272 10.32 -1.07 -6.48
N LEU A 273 9.21 -0.85 -5.80
CA LEU A 273 9.16 -0.20 -4.49
C LEU A 273 8.30 -1.03 -3.57
N LEU A 274 8.79 -1.26 -2.36
CA LEU A 274 8.04 -1.90 -1.29
C LEU A 274 7.91 -0.90 -0.14
N PRO A 275 6.69 -0.62 0.33
CA PRO A 275 6.47 0.32 1.42
C PRO A 275 6.95 -0.23 2.78
N GLN A 276 7.11 -1.55 2.92
CA GLN A 276 7.59 -2.19 4.14
C GLN A 276 8.42 -3.47 3.87
N ALA A 277 9.04 -3.99 4.92
CA ALA A 277 9.60 -5.33 4.97
C ALA A 277 8.53 -6.43 4.85
N ALA A 278 8.94 -7.63 4.43
CA ALA A 278 8.08 -8.79 4.43
C ALA A 278 7.77 -9.24 5.88
N PRO A 279 6.50 -9.49 6.24
CA PRO A 279 6.15 -10.01 7.56
C PRO A 279 6.78 -11.37 7.84
N ALA A 280 6.94 -11.72 9.12
CA ALA A 280 7.39 -13.05 9.51
C ALA A 280 6.48 -14.14 8.92
N GLY A 281 7.08 -15.17 8.34
CA GLY A 281 6.37 -16.29 7.71
C GLY A 281 5.65 -15.99 6.39
N ILE A 282 5.73 -14.75 5.88
CA ILE A 282 5.07 -14.34 4.62
C ILE A 282 6.10 -13.75 3.66
N GLU A 283 6.20 -14.33 2.47
CA GLU A 283 6.99 -13.79 1.37
C GLU A 283 6.20 -12.76 0.58
N LEU A 284 6.87 -11.75 0.03
CA LEU A 284 6.25 -10.79 -0.88
C LEU A 284 6.75 -11.07 -2.30
N GLY A 285 5.88 -11.61 -3.17
CA GLY A 285 6.23 -11.88 -4.56
C GLY A 285 6.12 -10.63 -5.42
N LEU A 286 7.21 -10.28 -6.11
CA LEU A 286 7.28 -9.13 -7.02
C LEU A 286 6.90 -9.53 -8.44
N LEU A 287 7.48 -10.64 -8.92
CA LEU A 287 7.22 -11.22 -10.24
C LEU A 287 7.25 -12.74 -10.13
N GLN A 288 6.48 -13.43 -10.96
CA GLN A 288 6.54 -14.89 -11.06
C GLN A 288 6.35 -15.35 -12.50
N LEU A 289 7.30 -16.13 -13.02
CA LEU A 289 7.12 -16.92 -14.23
C LEU A 289 6.66 -18.31 -13.80
N ASP A 290 5.55 -18.81 -14.33
CA ASP A 290 5.05 -20.16 -13.97
C ASP A 290 4.23 -20.82 -15.08
N ASP A 291 3.86 -22.08 -14.86
CA ASP A 291 3.10 -22.95 -15.77
C ASP A 291 1.60 -23.03 -15.46
N GLY A 292 1.08 -22.16 -14.59
CA GLY A 292 -0.25 -22.31 -14.00
C GLY A 292 -0.24 -22.78 -12.55
N SER A 293 0.88 -23.33 -12.08
CA SER A 293 1.02 -23.95 -10.76
C SER A 293 2.14 -23.34 -9.92
N GLU A 294 2.19 -23.70 -8.63
CA GLU A 294 3.34 -23.42 -7.78
C GLU A 294 4.47 -24.46 -7.97
N GLY A 295 4.23 -25.55 -8.71
CA GLY A 295 5.18 -26.65 -8.86
C GLY A 295 6.36 -26.31 -9.78
N ASN A 296 6.14 -25.47 -10.79
CA ASN A 296 7.16 -25.04 -11.75
C ASN A 296 7.13 -23.52 -11.88
N ARG A 297 8.07 -22.84 -11.21
CA ARG A 297 8.12 -21.38 -11.20
C ARG A 297 9.51 -20.79 -11.00
N ILE A 298 9.70 -19.59 -11.53
CA ILE A 298 10.77 -18.66 -11.16
C ILE A 298 10.11 -17.46 -10.47
N ALA A 299 10.30 -17.33 -9.16
CA ALA A 299 9.66 -16.29 -8.36
C ALA A 299 10.70 -15.26 -7.89
N PHE A 300 10.55 -14.01 -8.32
CA PHE A 300 11.27 -12.88 -7.75
C PHE A 300 10.51 -12.37 -6.53
N ARG A 301 11.12 -12.44 -5.34
CA ARG A 301 10.43 -12.22 -4.07
C ARG A 301 11.31 -11.52 -3.04
N ILE A 302 10.67 -10.99 -1.99
CA ILE A 302 11.33 -10.70 -0.72
C ILE A 302 11.16 -11.88 0.22
N GLY A 303 12.25 -12.33 0.82
CA GLY A 303 12.23 -13.41 1.81
C GLY A 303 11.38 -13.06 3.03
N ALA A 304 10.66 -14.05 3.57
CA ALA A 304 9.80 -13.87 4.73
C ALA A 304 10.55 -13.30 5.94
N GLY A 305 9.92 -12.37 6.65
CA GLY A 305 10.47 -11.72 7.84
C GLY A 305 11.65 -10.77 7.57
N GLY A 306 11.90 -10.39 6.32
CA GLY A 306 13.07 -9.61 5.96
C GLY A 306 12.86 -8.61 4.83
N VAL A 307 13.99 -8.11 4.34
CA VAL A 307 14.08 -7.13 3.25
C VAL A 307 14.98 -7.61 2.11
N THR A 308 15.41 -8.87 2.13
CA THR A 308 16.29 -9.41 1.10
C THR A 308 15.49 -9.78 -0.13
N ALA A 309 15.73 -9.08 -1.23
CA ALA A 309 15.20 -9.45 -2.53
C ALA A 309 16.00 -10.63 -3.09
N GLY A 310 15.33 -11.57 -3.74
CA GLY A 310 15.97 -12.77 -4.28
C GLY A 310 15.06 -13.52 -5.24
N VAL A 311 15.64 -14.51 -5.92
CA VAL A 311 14.88 -15.37 -6.84
C VAL A 311 14.87 -16.78 -6.31
N GLN A 312 13.69 -17.40 -6.32
CA GLN A 312 13.53 -18.82 -6.05
C GLN A 312 13.13 -19.53 -7.34
N VAL A 313 13.86 -20.60 -7.66
CA VAL A 313 13.55 -21.50 -8.76
C VAL A 313 12.95 -22.76 -8.16
N VAL A 314 11.73 -23.10 -8.55
CA VAL A 314 11.00 -24.29 -8.10
C VAL A 314 10.67 -25.15 -9.31
N SER A 315 11.02 -26.43 -9.26
CA SER A 315 10.76 -27.39 -10.33
C SER A 315 10.25 -28.69 -9.71
N GLY A 316 9.15 -29.23 -10.23
CA GLY A 316 8.49 -30.42 -9.67
C GLY A 316 8.06 -30.26 -8.20
N GLY A 317 7.74 -29.04 -7.76
CA GLY A 317 7.34 -28.73 -6.39
C GLY A 317 8.50 -28.59 -5.38
N SER A 318 9.75 -28.80 -5.81
CA SER A 318 10.94 -28.66 -4.97
C SER A 318 11.74 -27.40 -5.32
N THR A 319 12.34 -26.74 -4.33
CA THR A 319 13.24 -25.60 -4.60
C THR A 319 14.53 -26.13 -5.24
N ALA A 320 14.72 -25.83 -6.52
CA ALA A 320 15.93 -26.18 -7.26
C ALA A 320 17.08 -25.21 -6.98
N ALA A 321 16.77 -23.92 -6.77
CA ALA A 321 17.76 -22.90 -6.44
C ALA A 321 17.15 -21.72 -5.69
N THR A 322 17.98 -21.04 -4.89
CA THR A 322 17.70 -19.70 -4.36
C THR A 322 18.88 -18.79 -4.67
N LEU A 323 18.63 -17.76 -5.48
CA LEU A 323 19.60 -16.73 -5.80
C LEU A 323 19.42 -15.58 -4.80
N ALA A 324 20.35 -15.47 -3.86
CA ALA A 324 20.31 -14.45 -2.82
C ALA A 324 20.71 -13.08 -3.38
N GLY A 325 19.77 -12.15 -3.45
CA GLY A 325 20.10 -10.77 -3.77
C GLY A 325 20.52 -9.95 -2.55
N THR A 326 20.35 -8.64 -2.63
CA THR A 326 20.71 -7.69 -1.58
C THR A 326 19.47 -7.26 -0.78
N ALA A 327 19.72 -6.74 0.43
CA ALA A 327 18.70 -6.07 1.21
C ALA A 327 18.21 -4.81 0.47
N VAL A 328 16.90 -4.63 0.41
CA VAL A 328 16.27 -3.41 -0.12
C VAL A 328 15.78 -2.54 1.03
N THR A 329 15.72 -1.23 0.83
CA THR A 329 15.22 -0.30 1.85
C THR A 329 13.73 -0.06 1.64
N PRO A 330 12.86 -0.33 2.63
CA PRO A 330 11.45 0.03 2.55
C PRO A 330 11.23 1.50 2.23
N GLY A 331 10.23 1.80 1.39
CA GLY A 331 9.93 3.14 0.91
C GLY A 331 10.85 3.64 -0.20
N THR A 332 11.94 2.92 -0.50
CA THR A 332 12.90 3.28 -1.54
C THR A 332 12.74 2.37 -2.75
N ALA A 333 12.69 2.97 -3.94
CA ALA A 333 12.65 2.20 -5.17
C ALA A 333 14.04 1.60 -5.47
N PHE A 334 14.05 0.37 -5.98
CA PHE A 334 15.26 -0.34 -6.41
C PHE A 334 15.06 -0.95 -7.80
N ARG A 335 16.16 -1.22 -8.49
CA ARG A 335 16.15 -1.87 -9.82
C ARG A 335 16.58 -3.32 -9.74
N ALA A 336 15.92 -4.16 -10.53
CA ALA A 336 16.26 -5.56 -10.66
C ALA A 336 16.20 -6.00 -12.12
N ALA A 337 17.05 -6.97 -12.47
CA ALA A 337 16.99 -7.70 -13.73
C ALA A 337 17.03 -9.20 -13.46
N LEU A 338 16.12 -9.94 -14.08
CA LEU A 338 15.98 -11.39 -14.01
C LEU A 338 16.08 -11.95 -15.43
N ALA A 339 17.05 -12.83 -15.68
CA ALA A 339 17.23 -13.46 -16.96
C ALA A 339 17.12 -14.99 -16.86
N TRP A 340 16.61 -15.62 -17.90
CA TRP A 340 16.51 -17.08 -17.98
C TRP A 340 16.71 -17.56 -19.42
N ASP A 341 17.26 -18.76 -19.55
CA ASP A 341 17.28 -19.57 -20.77
C ASP A 341 17.56 -21.03 -20.38
N PRO A 342 17.66 -22.00 -21.33
CA PRO A 342 17.96 -23.39 -20.98
C PRO A 342 19.30 -23.59 -20.23
N GLY A 343 20.22 -22.62 -20.27
CA GLY A 343 21.51 -22.66 -19.58
C GLY A 343 21.47 -22.14 -18.14
N GLY A 344 20.40 -21.46 -17.71
CA GLY A 344 20.29 -21.02 -16.33
C GLY A 344 19.32 -19.88 -16.06
N VAL A 345 19.32 -19.48 -14.78
CA VAL A 345 18.62 -18.29 -14.27
C VAL A 345 19.65 -17.35 -13.66
N ALA A 346 19.50 -16.05 -13.89
CA ALA A 346 20.38 -15.02 -13.34
C ALA A 346 19.59 -13.84 -12.75
N LEU A 347 20.09 -13.27 -11.66
CA LEU A 347 19.53 -12.11 -10.98
C LEU A 347 20.62 -11.04 -10.80
N CYS A 348 20.28 -9.79 -11.12
CA CYS A 348 21.08 -8.62 -10.76
C CYS A 348 20.22 -7.58 -10.06
N LEU A 349 20.76 -6.94 -9.02
CA LEU A 349 20.10 -5.88 -8.26
C LEU A 349 21.03 -4.67 -8.16
N GLY A 350 20.53 -3.49 -8.50
CA GLY A 350 21.24 -2.22 -8.31
C GLY A 350 22.64 -2.14 -8.96
N GLY A 351 22.88 -2.86 -10.06
CA GLY A 351 24.20 -2.91 -10.70
C GLY A 351 25.24 -3.79 -10.01
N GLY A 352 24.84 -4.52 -8.97
CA GLY A 352 25.74 -5.38 -8.18
C GLY A 352 26.21 -6.64 -8.91
N ALA A 353 26.85 -7.53 -8.17
CA ALA A 353 27.28 -8.83 -8.70
C ALA A 353 26.08 -9.68 -9.14
N VAL A 354 26.15 -10.24 -10.34
CA VAL A 354 25.12 -11.15 -10.86
C VAL A 354 25.18 -12.46 -10.09
N GLN A 355 24.03 -12.89 -9.57
CA GLN A 355 23.84 -14.21 -8.99
C GLN A 355 23.31 -15.12 -10.08
N SER A 356 23.76 -16.36 -10.15
CA SER A 356 23.34 -17.30 -11.19
C SER A 356 23.09 -18.71 -10.65
N TYR A 357 22.22 -19.42 -11.37
CA TYR A 357 21.95 -20.85 -11.24
C TYR A 357 22.11 -21.48 -12.62
N ALA A 358 22.99 -22.47 -12.74
CA ALA A 358 23.37 -23.08 -14.02
C ALA A 358 22.51 -24.29 -14.43
N GLY A 359 21.36 -24.50 -13.80
CA GLY A 359 20.42 -25.56 -14.18
C GLY A 359 19.29 -25.04 -15.08
N ALA A 360 18.67 -25.95 -15.84
CA ALA A 360 17.55 -25.60 -16.71
C ALA A 360 16.40 -24.97 -15.91
N PRO A 361 15.73 -23.94 -16.46
CA PRO A 361 14.50 -23.40 -15.90
C PRO A 361 13.44 -24.49 -15.72
N PRO A 362 12.49 -24.31 -14.80
CA PRO A 362 11.37 -25.21 -14.65
C PRO A 362 10.65 -25.39 -15.98
N PRO A 363 10.19 -26.61 -16.32
CA PRO A 363 9.49 -26.84 -17.56
C PRO A 363 8.14 -26.12 -17.59
N GLY A 364 7.63 -25.86 -18.79
CA GLY A 364 6.23 -25.45 -18.97
C GLY A 364 5.89 -23.99 -18.61
N LEU A 365 6.87 -23.13 -18.33
CA LEU A 365 6.61 -21.70 -18.08
C LEU A 365 5.75 -21.11 -19.20
N ALA A 366 4.58 -20.57 -18.86
CA ALA A 366 3.58 -20.15 -19.84
C ALA A 366 3.00 -18.76 -19.53
N ARG A 367 3.22 -18.23 -18.32
CA ARG A 367 2.75 -16.90 -17.95
C ARG A 367 3.73 -16.17 -17.04
N LEU A 368 3.63 -14.84 -17.06
CA LEU A 368 4.25 -13.92 -16.10
C LEU A 368 3.16 -13.29 -15.25
N LEU A 369 3.25 -13.45 -13.93
CA LEU A 369 2.47 -12.74 -12.95
C LEU A 369 3.26 -11.54 -12.44
N ILE A 370 2.61 -10.37 -12.42
CA ILE A 370 3.18 -9.11 -11.99
C ILE A 370 2.55 -8.77 -10.63
N GLY A 371 3.37 -8.55 -9.59
CA GLY A 371 2.91 -8.20 -8.24
C GLY A 371 2.25 -9.32 -7.44
N ARG A 372 2.59 -10.59 -7.70
CA ARG A 372 1.95 -11.75 -7.04
C ARG A 372 2.14 -11.71 -5.52
N ALA A 373 1.06 -11.43 -4.79
CA ALA A 373 1.08 -11.23 -3.32
C ALA A 373 1.99 -10.08 -2.86
N ALA A 374 2.36 -9.17 -3.78
CA ALA A 374 3.00 -7.91 -3.41
C ALA A 374 2.00 -7.00 -2.69
N PHE A 375 2.53 -6.21 -1.79
CA PHE A 375 2.00 -4.91 -1.45
C PHE A 375 3.10 -3.92 -1.77
N GLY A 376 2.98 -3.25 -2.93
CA GLY A 376 4.04 -2.40 -3.43
C GLY A 376 3.76 -1.85 -4.81
N GLU A 377 4.76 -1.17 -5.35
CA GLU A 377 4.66 -0.48 -6.63
C GLU A 377 5.68 -1.02 -7.62
N ILE A 378 5.27 -1.15 -8.88
CA ILE A 378 6.09 -1.59 -9.99
C ILE A 378 6.18 -0.43 -10.98
N GLY A 379 7.38 0.12 -11.13
CA GLY A 379 7.67 1.17 -12.09
C GLY A 379 7.84 0.61 -13.50
N PRO A 380 8.66 1.27 -14.35
CA PRO A 380 9.06 0.70 -15.63
C PRO A 380 9.43 -0.78 -15.53
N LEU A 381 8.78 -1.63 -16.33
CA LEU A 381 9.08 -3.05 -16.45
C LEU A 381 9.14 -3.43 -17.92
N ASP A 382 10.29 -3.95 -18.34
CA ASP A 382 10.60 -4.35 -19.70
C ASP A 382 10.84 -5.85 -19.79
N LEU A 383 10.33 -6.47 -20.87
CA LEU A 383 10.55 -7.87 -21.21
C LEU A 383 11.32 -7.97 -22.54
N HIS A 384 12.57 -8.41 -22.47
CA HIS A 384 13.38 -8.79 -23.61
C HIS A 384 13.10 -10.23 -24.01
N ALA A 385 13.01 -10.50 -25.32
CA ALA A 385 12.81 -11.84 -25.86
C ALA A 385 14.08 -12.72 -25.81
N SER A 386 15.23 -12.14 -25.47
CA SER A 386 16.51 -12.84 -25.33
C SER A 386 17.00 -12.80 -23.89
N ARG A 387 17.87 -13.76 -23.54
CA ARG A 387 18.68 -13.70 -22.33
C ARG A 387 19.83 -12.72 -22.57
N LEU A 388 19.83 -11.61 -21.84
CA LEU A 388 20.93 -10.66 -21.89
C LEU A 388 22.15 -11.21 -21.11
N PRO A 389 23.38 -10.82 -21.50
CA PRO A 389 24.58 -11.16 -20.73
C PRO A 389 24.58 -10.47 -19.37
N ASP A 390 25.36 -11.00 -18.43
CA ASP A 390 25.47 -10.50 -17.05
C ASP A 390 25.84 -9.00 -16.99
N SER A 391 26.74 -8.55 -17.87
CA SER A 391 27.08 -7.12 -18.02
C SER A 391 25.88 -6.28 -18.47
N GLY A 392 24.99 -6.85 -19.28
CA GLY A 392 23.71 -6.22 -19.66
C GLY A 392 22.75 -6.12 -18.48
N LEU A 393 22.67 -7.15 -17.62
CA LEU A 393 21.85 -7.11 -16.40
C LEU A 393 22.35 -6.03 -15.43
N GLN A 394 23.67 -5.91 -15.28
CA GLN A 394 24.29 -4.87 -14.47
C GLN A 394 23.97 -3.48 -15.04
N ALA A 395 24.16 -3.28 -16.35
CA ALA A 395 23.86 -2.01 -17.02
C ALA A 395 22.39 -1.58 -16.90
N LEU A 396 21.45 -2.52 -16.93
CA LEU A 396 20.02 -2.23 -16.78
C LEU A 396 19.63 -1.83 -15.34
N THR A 397 20.50 -2.11 -14.37
CA THR A 397 20.20 -1.93 -12.94
C THR A 397 21.08 -0.88 -12.24
N THR A 398 22.02 -0.23 -12.93
CA THR A 398 22.99 0.75 -12.37
C THR A 398 22.51 2.19 -12.18
N ALA A 399 21.21 2.50 -12.28
CA ALA A 399 20.71 3.89 -12.26
C ALA A 399 19.74 4.22 -11.13
#